data_AF-A0A2E6RJR6-F1
#
_entry.id   AF-A0A2E6RJR6-F1
#
_cell.length_a   1.000
_cell.length_b   1.000
_cell.length_c   1.000
_cell.angle_alpha   90.00
_cell.angle_beta   90.00
_cell.angle_gamma   90.00
#
_symmetry.space_group_name_H-M   'P 1'
#
loop_
_entity.id
_entity.type
_entity.pdbx_description
1 polymer ?
#
loop_
_entity_poly.entity_id
_entity_poly.type
_entity_poly.pdbx_seq_one_letter_code
_entity_poly.pdbx_strand_id
1 'polypeptide(L)'
;MNKKFTLLFIFTLFSALLVSCREVTVDPSPPVVFQPTPATSEKLMAGAAPVVQVVIVGNPAAGEEWFLTQGCNACHSTGAEKLVGPGQKGVYVRSGARPGYGSADEYIEASIRYPGEYLVEGYSNLMPASWEEAEKQDIADVIAYLKTLE
;
A
#
# COMPACT_ATOMS: atom_id res chain seq x y z
N MET A 1 -22.30 15.59 72.79
CA MET A 1 -20.95 15.13 73.20
C MET A 1 -20.33 14.28 72.10
N ASN A 2 -20.17 14.79 70.87
CA ASN A 2 -19.91 13.89 69.70
C ASN A 2 -19.06 14.54 68.59
N LYS A 3 -18.99 15.88 68.53
CA LYS A 3 -18.30 16.62 67.45
C LYS A 3 -16.78 16.39 67.42
N LYS A 4 -16.14 16.16 68.59
CA LYS A 4 -14.71 15.85 68.67
C LYS A 4 -14.38 14.45 68.11
N PHE A 5 -15.30 13.49 68.24
CA PHE A 5 -15.12 12.13 67.72
C PHE A 5 -15.33 12.09 66.21
N THR A 6 -16.30 12.85 65.68
CA THR A 6 -16.51 13.01 64.24
C THR A 6 -15.32 13.69 63.56
N LEU A 7 -14.72 14.72 64.19
CA LEU A 7 -13.54 15.39 63.63
C LEU A 7 -12.31 14.47 63.57
N LEU A 8 -12.14 13.61 64.58
CA LEU A 8 -11.01 12.68 64.65
C LEU A 8 -11.16 11.52 63.65
N PHE A 9 -12.39 11.05 63.41
CA PHE A 9 -12.70 10.05 62.38
C PHE A 9 -12.52 10.59 60.95
N ILE A 10 -12.85 11.86 60.70
CA ILE A 10 -12.63 12.49 59.40
C ILE A 10 -11.13 12.67 59.14
N PHE A 11 -10.34 13.02 60.15
CA PHE A 11 -8.89 13.20 60.00
C PHE A 11 -8.16 11.88 59.75
N THR A 12 -8.57 10.78 60.39
CA THR A 12 -7.99 9.45 60.14
C THR A 12 -8.41 8.87 58.79
N LEU A 13 -9.64 9.12 58.33
CA LEU A 13 -10.11 8.68 57.01
C LEU A 13 -9.41 9.46 55.87
N PHE A 14 -9.11 10.75 56.07
CA PHE A 14 -8.39 11.57 55.08
C PHE A 14 -6.91 11.21 54.97
N SER A 15 -6.25 10.85 56.08
CA SER A 15 -4.86 10.36 56.05
C SER A 15 -4.71 8.99 55.37
N ALA A 16 -5.72 8.12 55.42
CA ALA A 16 -5.68 6.82 54.76
C ALA A 16 -5.80 6.90 53.23
N LEU A 17 -6.47 7.94 52.71
CA LEU A 17 -6.66 8.13 51.26
C LEU A 17 -5.40 8.65 50.55
N LEU A 18 -4.48 9.33 51.25
CA LEU A 18 -3.25 9.87 50.64
C LEU A 18 -2.11 8.85 50.52
N VAL A 19 -2.18 7.72 51.23
CA VAL A 19 -1.13 6.68 51.20
C VAL A 19 -1.36 5.63 50.11
N SER A 20 -2.59 5.51 49.58
CA SER A 20 -2.93 4.42 48.64
C SER A 20 -2.66 4.71 47.16
N CYS A 21 -2.27 5.93 46.79
CA CYS A 21 -2.03 6.34 45.40
C CYS A 21 -0.54 6.56 45.09
N ARG A 22 0.37 5.76 45.65
CA ARG A 22 1.77 5.74 45.18
C ARG A 22 1.99 4.51 44.33
N GLU A 23 1.63 4.63 43.06
CA GLU A 23 1.99 3.65 42.03
C GLU A 23 3.50 3.72 41.78
N VAL A 24 4.19 2.60 41.93
CA VAL A 24 5.59 2.46 41.55
C VAL A 24 5.60 2.30 40.04
N THR A 25 5.76 3.39 39.32
CA THR A 25 6.00 3.35 37.87
C THR A 25 7.40 2.80 37.65
N VAL A 26 7.49 1.56 37.18
CA VAL A 26 8.73 1.01 36.63
C VAL A 26 8.95 1.72 35.30
N ASP A 27 10.07 2.42 35.17
CA ASP A 27 10.43 3.04 33.89
C ASP A 27 10.44 1.95 32.80
N PRO A 28 9.76 2.18 31.65
CA PRO A 28 9.78 1.22 30.57
C PRO A 28 11.23 1.06 30.12
N SER A 29 11.72 -0.18 30.14
CA SER A 29 13.01 -0.50 29.56
C SER A 29 13.07 0.06 28.14
N PRO A 30 14.16 0.72 27.74
CA PRO A 30 14.31 1.20 26.38
C PRO A 30 14.10 0.04 25.41
N PRO A 31 13.39 0.26 24.28
CA PRO A 31 13.11 -0.80 23.33
C PRO A 31 14.44 -1.41 22.88
N VAL A 32 14.54 -2.73 22.97
CA VAL A 32 15.68 -3.46 22.41
C VAL A 32 15.61 -3.24 20.90
N VAL A 33 16.43 -2.32 20.40
CA VAL A 33 16.61 -2.12 18.97
C VAL A 33 17.35 -3.34 18.46
N PHE A 34 16.62 -4.24 17.80
CA PHE A 34 17.23 -5.33 17.07
C PHE A 34 18.03 -4.72 15.92
N GLN A 35 19.34 -4.60 16.11
CA GLN A 35 20.28 -4.30 15.06
C GLN A 35 20.79 -5.66 14.54
N PRO A 36 20.14 -6.25 13.52
CA PRO A 36 20.66 -7.47 12.92
C PRO A 36 22.11 -7.17 12.50
N THR A 37 23.04 -7.99 12.99
CA THR A 37 24.40 -7.96 12.45
C THR A 37 24.27 -8.22 10.95
N PRO A 38 24.79 -7.34 10.08
CA PRO A 38 24.73 -7.57 8.64
C PRO A 38 25.37 -8.92 8.37
N ALA A 39 24.62 -9.83 7.77
CA ALA A 39 25.20 -11.07 7.26
C ALA A 39 26.23 -10.65 6.22
N THR A 40 27.52 -10.80 6.56
CA THR A 40 28.62 -10.31 5.72
C THR A 40 28.72 -11.09 4.41
N SER A 41 27.94 -12.15 4.26
CA SER A 41 27.70 -12.89 3.03
C SER A 41 26.43 -13.72 3.18
N GLU A 42 25.52 -13.64 2.21
CA GLU A 42 24.46 -14.64 2.06
C GLU A 42 25.12 -15.97 1.70
N LYS A 43 25.21 -16.88 2.69
CA LYS A 43 25.70 -18.23 2.44
C LYS A 43 24.53 -19.10 2.02
N LEU A 44 24.32 -19.22 0.70
CA LEU A 44 23.41 -20.22 0.15
C LEU A 44 23.93 -21.61 0.55
N MET A 45 23.13 -22.36 1.31
CA MET A 45 23.47 -23.74 1.67
C MET A 45 23.53 -24.59 0.39
N ALA A 46 24.59 -25.39 0.23
CA ALA A 46 24.68 -26.36 -0.86
C ALA A 46 23.53 -27.37 -0.71
N GLY A 47 22.50 -27.23 -1.56
CA GLY A 47 21.26 -28.00 -1.49
C GLY A 47 19.98 -27.16 -1.39
N ALA A 48 20.06 -25.82 -1.32
CA ALA A 48 18.90 -24.98 -1.57
C ALA A 48 18.42 -25.24 -3.02
N ALA A 49 17.16 -25.66 -3.17
CA ALA A 49 16.51 -25.70 -4.47
C ALA A 49 16.69 -24.33 -5.15
N PRO A 50 16.86 -24.28 -6.48
CA PRO A 50 16.98 -23.00 -7.17
C PRO A 50 15.80 -22.13 -6.75
N VAL A 51 16.07 -20.87 -6.38
CA VAL A 51 15.03 -19.87 -6.19
C VAL A 51 14.34 -19.75 -7.54
N VAL A 52 13.23 -20.46 -7.72
CA VAL A 52 12.40 -20.38 -8.91
C VAL A 52 11.79 -18.99 -8.87
N GLN A 53 12.40 -18.04 -9.57
CA GLN A 53 11.78 -16.75 -9.83
C GLN A 53 10.52 -17.04 -10.64
N VAL A 54 9.36 -16.87 -10.00
CA VAL A 54 8.08 -16.92 -10.70
C VAL A 54 7.98 -15.65 -11.51
N VAL A 55 8.36 -15.73 -12.79
CA VAL A 55 8.12 -14.67 -13.76
C VAL A 55 6.63 -14.72 -14.11
N ILE A 56 5.90 -13.69 -13.71
CA ILE A 56 4.49 -13.53 -14.09
C ILE A 56 4.49 -13.00 -15.52
N VAL A 57 4.04 -13.83 -16.46
CA VAL A 57 3.88 -13.46 -17.87
C VAL A 57 2.40 -13.16 -18.11
N GLY A 58 2.11 -11.96 -18.61
CA GLY A 58 0.74 -11.55 -18.91
C GLY A 58 0.18 -12.18 -20.19
N ASN A 59 -1.11 -12.49 -20.17
CA ASN A 59 -1.90 -12.93 -21.31
C ASN A 59 -2.78 -11.76 -21.83
N PRO A 60 -2.55 -11.25 -23.06
CA PRO A 60 -3.29 -10.10 -23.57
C PRO A 60 -4.79 -10.36 -23.75
N ALA A 61 -5.21 -11.60 -24.03
CA ALA A 61 -6.63 -11.91 -24.16
C ALA A 61 -7.35 -11.90 -22.79
N ALA A 62 -6.69 -12.39 -21.74
CA ALA A 62 -7.19 -12.27 -20.38
C ALA A 62 -7.19 -10.80 -19.91
N GLY A 63 -6.19 -10.03 -20.32
CA GLY A 63 -6.10 -8.61 -20.03
C GLY A 63 -7.19 -7.78 -20.70
N GLU A 64 -7.56 -8.11 -21.94
CA GLU A 64 -8.69 -7.49 -22.63
C GLU A 64 -10.00 -7.75 -21.87
N GLU A 65 -10.26 -9.01 -21.49
CA GLU A 65 -11.44 -9.36 -20.71
C GLU A 65 -11.45 -8.63 -19.36
N TRP A 66 -10.31 -8.55 -18.68
CA TRP A 66 -10.19 -7.81 -17.43
C TRP A 66 -10.45 -6.31 -17.63
N PHE A 67 -9.87 -5.70 -18.66
CA PHE A 67 -10.09 -4.29 -19.01
C PHE A 67 -11.59 -3.97 -19.25
N LEU A 68 -12.31 -4.88 -19.90
CA LEU A 68 -13.75 -4.75 -20.15
C LEU A 68 -14.58 -4.97 -18.88
N THR A 69 -14.32 -6.05 -18.14
CA THR A 69 -15.11 -6.45 -16.97
C THR A 69 -14.90 -5.54 -15.76
N GLN A 70 -13.71 -4.96 -15.62
CA GLN A 70 -13.45 -3.91 -14.62
C GLN A 70 -13.98 -2.53 -15.02
N GLY A 71 -14.55 -2.39 -16.23
CA GLY A 71 -15.15 -1.15 -16.70
C GLY A 71 -14.15 -0.07 -17.09
N CYS A 72 -12.89 -0.42 -17.36
CA CYS A 72 -11.87 0.53 -17.79
C CYS A 72 -12.29 1.21 -19.12
N ASN A 73 -12.94 0.45 -20.00
CA ASN A 73 -13.47 0.90 -21.29
C ASN A 73 -14.57 1.97 -21.20
N ALA A 74 -15.23 2.12 -20.04
CA ALA A 74 -16.22 3.18 -19.84
C ALA A 74 -15.57 4.57 -19.79
N CYS A 75 -14.31 4.65 -19.37
CA CYS A 75 -13.57 5.90 -19.19
C CYS A 75 -12.38 6.05 -20.14
N HIS A 76 -11.86 4.94 -20.68
CA HIS A 76 -10.67 4.93 -21.53
C HIS A 76 -10.98 4.29 -22.88
N SER A 77 -10.77 5.05 -23.96
CA SER A 77 -10.81 4.50 -25.32
C SER A 77 -9.61 3.58 -25.55
N THR A 78 -9.77 2.51 -26.31
CA THR A 78 -8.64 1.73 -26.83
C THR A 78 -7.91 2.46 -27.98
N GLY A 79 -8.54 3.50 -28.55
CA GLY A 79 -7.96 4.41 -29.52
C GLY A 79 -7.24 5.61 -28.88
N ALA A 80 -7.00 6.65 -29.68
CA ALA A 80 -6.37 7.89 -29.22
C ALA A 80 -7.37 8.87 -28.57
N GLU A 81 -8.67 8.64 -28.78
CA GLU A 81 -9.72 9.55 -28.38
C GLU A 81 -9.82 9.68 -26.85
N LYS A 82 -10.01 10.92 -26.38
CA LYS A 82 -10.36 11.19 -24.99
C LYS A 82 -11.83 10.85 -24.74
N LEU A 83 -12.10 10.11 -23.67
CA LEU A 83 -13.45 9.95 -23.11
C LEU A 83 -13.52 10.76 -21.80
N VAL A 84 -13.61 10.07 -20.66
CA VAL A 84 -13.38 10.67 -19.34
C VAL A 84 -11.88 10.76 -19.07
N GLY A 85 -11.17 9.66 -19.30
CA GLY A 85 -9.72 9.53 -19.24
C GLY A 85 -9.05 9.60 -20.62
N PRO A 86 -7.71 9.52 -20.66
CA PRO A 86 -6.94 9.49 -21.90
C PRO A 86 -7.20 8.21 -22.71
N GLY A 87 -7.05 8.32 -24.03
CA GLY A 87 -7.04 7.18 -24.94
C GLY A 87 -5.79 6.32 -24.79
N GLN A 88 -5.93 5.01 -24.93
CA GLN A 88 -4.91 4.00 -24.63
C GLN A 88 -4.06 3.60 -25.85
N LYS A 89 -4.37 4.09 -27.05
CA LYS A 89 -3.51 3.88 -28.23
C LYS A 89 -2.08 4.36 -27.98
N GLY A 90 -1.08 3.49 -28.08
CA GLY A 90 0.32 3.77 -27.80
C GLY A 90 0.65 4.04 -26.33
N VAL A 91 -0.22 3.64 -25.39
CA VAL A 91 -0.06 3.97 -23.96
C VAL A 91 1.24 3.42 -23.39
N TYR A 92 1.63 2.20 -23.73
CA TYR A 92 2.83 1.58 -23.16
C TYR A 92 4.10 2.38 -23.47
N VAL A 93 4.23 2.84 -24.72
CA VAL A 93 5.36 3.70 -25.15
C VAL A 93 5.35 5.03 -24.39
N ARG A 94 4.19 5.68 -24.27
CA ARG A 94 4.08 6.95 -23.52
C ARG A 94 4.39 6.78 -22.04
N SER A 95 3.98 5.68 -21.44
CA SER A 95 4.24 5.36 -20.02
C SER A 95 5.72 5.25 -19.73
N GLY A 96 6.52 4.70 -20.67
CA GLY A 96 7.97 4.59 -20.51
C GLY A 96 8.72 5.94 -20.44
N ALA A 97 8.08 7.04 -20.86
CA ALA A 97 8.66 8.39 -20.76
C ALA A 97 8.26 9.14 -19.48
N ARG A 98 7.47 8.51 -18.59
CA ARG A 98 6.96 9.16 -17.38
C ARG A 98 8.04 9.22 -16.29
N PRO A 99 8.30 10.40 -15.71
CA PRO A 99 9.31 10.54 -14.67
C PRO A 99 8.85 9.86 -13.38
N GLY A 100 9.81 9.38 -12.58
CA GLY A 100 9.54 8.79 -11.26
C GLY A 100 9.29 7.28 -11.26
N TYR A 101 9.28 6.63 -12.42
CA TYR A 101 9.10 5.18 -12.56
C TYR A 101 10.29 4.58 -13.31
N GLY A 102 10.68 3.36 -12.95
CA GLY A 102 11.78 2.62 -13.57
C GLY A 102 11.40 1.97 -14.90
N SER A 103 10.11 1.77 -15.16
CA SER A 103 9.61 1.20 -16.41
C SER A 103 8.17 1.62 -16.74
N ALA A 104 7.74 1.34 -17.97
CA ALA A 104 6.35 1.51 -18.37
C ALA A 104 5.40 0.58 -17.60
N ASP A 105 5.83 -0.65 -17.30
CA ASP A 105 5.06 -1.60 -16.51
C ASP A 105 4.81 -1.05 -15.08
N GLU A 106 5.84 -0.53 -14.43
CA GLU A 106 5.74 0.10 -13.11
C GLU A 106 4.78 1.30 -13.10
N TYR A 107 4.88 2.18 -14.10
CA TYR A 107 3.97 3.32 -14.23
C TYR A 107 2.51 2.88 -14.40
N ILE A 108 2.26 1.87 -15.25
CA ILE A 108 0.89 1.42 -15.52
C ILE A 108 0.31 0.73 -14.29
N GLU A 109 1.07 -0.14 -13.63
CA GLU A 109 0.63 -0.77 -12.37
C GLU A 109 0.32 0.28 -11.31
N ALA A 110 1.20 1.26 -11.10
CA ALA A 110 0.97 2.34 -10.17
C ALA A 110 -0.26 3.18 -10.55
N SER A 111 -0.48 3.45 -11.85
CA SER A 111 -1.67 4.18 -12.31
C SER A 111 -2.98 3.42 -12.04
N ILE A 112 -2.94 2.08 -12.05
CA ILE A 112 -4.11 1.24 -11.77
C ILE A 112 -4.38 1.13 -10.26
N ARG A 113 -3.34 0.88 -9.47
CA ARG A 113 -3.47 0.69 -8.01
C ARG A 113 -3.63 2.02 -7.27
N TYR A 114 -2.93 3.05 -7.72
CA TYR A 114 -2.80 4.34 -7.05
C TYR A 114 -3.00 5.51 -8.04
N PRO A 115 -4.17 5.62 -8.70
CA PRO A 115 -4.40 6.60 -9.77
C PRO A 115 -4.20 8.07 -9.38
N GLY A 116 -4.23 8.38 -8.08
CA GLY A 116 -3.98 9.72 -7.55
C GLY A 116 -2.51 10.12 -7.41
N GLU A 117 -1.56 9.17 -7.50
CA GLU A 117 -0.13 9.46 -7.32
C GLU A 117 0.48 10.19 -8.52
N TYR A 118 0.04 9.83 -9.73
CA TYR A 118 0.45 10.49 -10.95
C TYR A 118 -0.78 10.93 -11.75
N LEU A 119 -1.07 12.23 -11.73
CA LEU A 119 -2.10 12.82 -12.56
C LEU A 119 -1.52 13.35 -13.86
N VAL A 120 -1.97 12.80 -14.98
CA VAL A 120 -1.62 13.30 -16.31
C VAL A 120 -2.19 14.71 -16.48
N GLU A 121 -1.39 15.62 -17.02
CA GLU A 121 -1.79 16.99 -17.32
C GLU A 121 -3.12 17.03 -18.10
N GLY A 122 -4.04 17.89 -17.66
CA GLY A 122 -5.37 18.05 -18.27
C GLY A 122 -6.42 17.01 -17.83
N TYR A 123 -6.11 16.15 -16.86
CA TYR A 123 -7.05 15.21 -16.25
C TYR A 123 -7.23 15.45 -14.75
N SER A 124 -8.45 15.23 -14.27
CA SER A 124 -8.79 15.24 -12.84
C SER A 124 -8.64 13.85 -12.24
N ASN A 125 -8.46 13.78 -10.92
CA ASN A 125 -8.41 12.51 -10.18
C ASN A 125 -9.80 11.86 -10.10
N LEU A 126 -10.20 11.17 -11.17
CA LEU A 126 -11.49 10.52 -11.31
C LEU A 126 -11.38 9.01 -11.52
N MET A 127 -10.18 8.48 -11.77
CA MET A 127 -9.99 7.04 -11.91
C MET A 127 -10.17 6.36 -10.54
N PRO A 128 -11.05 5.34 -10.42
CA PRO A 128 -11.31 4.69 -9.14
C PRO A 128 -10.07 4.00 -8.56
N ALA A 129 -9.89 4.06 -7.23
CA ALA A 129 -8.83 3.34 -6.52
C ALA A 129 -9.27 1.94 -6.07
N SER A 130 -10.07 1.24 -6.88
CA SER A 130 -10.69 -0.05 -6.51
C SER A 130 -9.78 -1.27 -6.72
N TRP A 131 -8.62 -1.07 -7.35
CA TRP A 131 -7.72 -2.15 -7.79
C TRP A 131 -6.40 -2.20 -7.03
N GLU A 132 -6.29 -1.53 -5.87
CA GLU A 132 -5.11 -1.57 -5.01
C GLU A 132 -4.69 -3.01 -4.67
N GLU A 133 -5.66 -3.89 -4.43
CA GLU A 133 -5.48 -5.30 -4.08
C GLU A 133 -5.70 -6.25 -5.27
N ALA A 134 -5.71 -5.75 -6.51
CA ALA A 134 -5.86 -6.61 -7.68
C ALA A 134 -4.73 -7.64 -7.76
N GLU A 135 -5.07 -8.86 -8.17
CA GLU A 135 -4.10 -9.96 -8.28
C GLU A 135 -2.97 -9.59 -9.24
N LYS A 136 -1.75 -10.05 -8.93
CA LYS A 136 -0.57 -9.71 -9.74
C LYS A 136 -0.70 -10.23 -11.18
N GLN A 137 -1.35 -11.37 -11.37
CA GLN A 137 -1.60 -11.92 -12.70
C GLN A 137 -2.55 -11.02 -13.50
N ASP A 138 -3.62 -10.50 -12.90
CA ASP A 138 -4.57 -9.60 -13.57
C ASP A 138 -3.88 -8.31 -14.04
N ILE A 139 -3.02 -7.74 -13.19
CA ILE A 139 -2.22 -6.56 -13.57
C ILE A 139 -1.25 -6.88 -14.71
N ALA A 140 -0.58 -8.04 -14.66
CA ALA A 140 0.30 -8.46 -15.75
C ALA A 140 -0.47 -8.66 -17.06
N ASP A 141 -1.65 -9.26 -16.99
CA ASP A 141 -2.53 -9.52 -18.12
C ASP A 141 -3.02 -8.21 -18.76
N VAL A 142 -3.55 -7.28 -17.98
CA VAL A 142 -4.01 -5.98 -18.52
C VAL A 142 -2.85 -5.16 -19.08
N ILE A 143 -1.67 -5.19 -18.47
CA ILE A 143 -0.48 -4.56 -19.04
C ILE A 143 -0.11 -5.22 -20.38
N ALA A 144 -0.16 -6.55 -20.47
CA ALA A 144 0.07 -7.26 -21.73
C ALA A 144 -0.95 -6.86 -22.81
N TYR A 145 -2.22 -6.68 -22.45
CA TYR A 145 -3.24 -6.15 -23.35
C TYR A 145 -2.91 -4.73 -23.82
N LEU A 146 -2.58 -3.82 -22.90
CA LEU A 146 -2.25 -2.42 -23.22
C LEU A 146 -1.01 -2.29 -24.12
N LYS A 147 -0.07 -3.24 -24.08
CA LYS A 147 1.05 -3.33 -25.03
C LYS A 147 0.61 -3.59 -26.47
N THR A 148 -0.56 -4.18 -26.69
CA THR A 148 -1.10 -4.44 -28.04
C THR A 148 -1.76 -3.23 -28.68
N LEU A 149 -2.07 -2.19 -27.90
CA LEU A 149 -2.73 -0.98 -28.36
C LEU A 149 -1.68 0.01 -28.87
N GLU A 150 -1.34 -0.04 -30.16
CA GLU A 150 -0.41 0.88 -30.85
C GLU A 150 -1.10 2.02 -31.59
#